data_AF-A0A5J9UM72-F1
#
_entry.id   AF-A0A5J9UM72-F1
#
_cell.length_a   1.000
_cell.length_b   1.000
_cell.length_c   1.000
_cell.angle_alpha   90.00
_cell.angle_beta   90.00
_cell.angle_gamma   90.00
#
_symmetry.space_group_name_H-M   'P 1'
#
loop_
_entity.id
_entity.type
_entity.pdbx_description
1 polymer ?
#
loop_
_entity_poly.entity_id
_entity_poly.type
_entity_poly.pdbx_seq_one_letter_code
_entity_poly.pdbx_strand_id
1 'polypeptide(L)'
;MLSKSLVEEYESKRDSVIFQIGAMLYELVTSFIYVAKPLSGQRETTQRQLNVEKKLSDVLIVDSLKKILALTHENITYSEQSMRKIFTGLFMHHYRDIDPETQMSCVKSLGIWVVSYPTLFLQYIYLKYLGWTLNDKNAGVRRASILALQSLLERDALSMLKTNKVKIGATEEVNTMAPRLEAIVERMLENFFYNTEKDMQATRNNAMAMS
;
A
#
# COMPACT_ATOMS: atom_id res chain seq x y z
N MET A 1 43.25 9.50 -8.19
CA MET A 1 42.09 10.23 -8.73
C MET A 1 41.22 9.31 -9.60
N LEU A 2 41.81 8.63 -10.60
CA LEU A 2 41.12 7.62 -11.44
C LEU A 2 40.44 6.48 -10.67
N SER A 3 41.02 6.02 -9.55
CA SER A 3 40.40 4.97 -8.73
C SER A 3 39.15 5.44 -7.96
N LYS A 4 39.07 6.72 -7.56
CA LYS A 4 37.90 7.27 -6.88
C LYS A 4 36.73 7.46 -7.85
N SER A 5 37.01 7.98 -9.05
CA SER A 5 35.98 8.15 -10.09
C SER A 5 35.40 6.81 -10.56
N LEU A 6 36.23 5.77 -10.68
CA LEU A 6 35.76 4.42 -11.01
C LEU A 6 34.89 3.81 -9.91
N VAL A 7 35.21 4.06 -8.63
CA VAL A 7 34.38 3.64 -7.51
C VAL A 7 33.05 4.39 -7.51
N GLU A 8 33.06 5.72 -7.67
CA GLU A 8 31.83 6.53 -7.74
C GLU A 8 30.91 6.09 -8.91
N GLU A 9 31.49 5.79 -10.08
CA GLU A 9 30.74 5.29 -11.23
C GLU A 9 30.14 3.90 -10.96
N TYR A 10 30.89 3.01 -10.30
CA TYR A 10 30.40 1.67 -9.94
C TYR A 10 29.25 1.73 -8.93
N GLU A 11 29.40 2.54 -7.88
CA GLU A 11 28.38 2.76 -6.86
C GLU A 11 27.10 3.34 -7.49
N SER A 12 27.24 4.35 -8.35
CA SER A 12 26.11 4.93 -9.09
C SER A 12 25.38 3.91 -9.97
N LYS A 13 26.12 3.06 -10.70
CA LYS A 13 25.51 1.98 -11.51
C LYS A 13 24.80 0.97 -10.63
N ARG A 14 25.39 0.57 -9.50
CA ARG A 14 24.78 -0.37 -8.56
C ARG A 14 23.47 0.20 -8.01
N ASP A 15 23.47 1.45 -7.57
CA ASP A 15 22.29 2.10 -6.99
C ASP A 15 21.18 2.26 -8.05
N SER A 16 21.54 2.59 -9.30
CA SER A 16 20.60 2.61 -10.42
C SER A 16 19.97 1.23 -10.69
N VAL A 17 20.73 0.14 -10.58
CA VAL A 17 20.20 -1.22 -10.77
C VAL A 17 19.26 -1.61 -9.63
N ILE A 18 19.60 -1.26 -8.39
CA ILE A 18 18.74 -1.49 -7.22
C ILE A 18 17.40 -0.76 -7.38
N PHE A 19 17.44 0.51 -7.81
CA PHE A 19 16.24 1.29 -8.09
C PHE A 19 15.35 0.64 -9.16
N GLN A 20 15.95 0.17 -10.27
CA GLN A 20 15.22 -0.49 -11.35
C GLN A 20 14.58 -1.81 -10.91
N ILE A 21 15.31 -2.66 -10.18
CA ILE A 21 14.77 -3.90 -9.62
C ILE A 21 13.62 -3.59 -8.65
N GLY A 22 13.79 -2.55 -7.83
CA GLY A 22 12.76 -1.98 -6.97
C GLY A 22 11.47 -1.68 -7.72
N ALA A 23 11.56 -0.85 -8.75
CA ALA A 23 10.44 -0.43 -9.57
C ALA A 23 9.76 -1.62 -10.26
N MET A 24 10.51 -2.55 -10.84
CA MET A 24 9.96 -3.75 -11.49
C MET A 24 9.14 -4.60 -10.53
N LEU A 25 9.62 -4.79 -9.30
CA LEU A 25 8.91 -5.57 -8.30
C LEU A 25 7.68 -4.84 -7.77
N TYR A 26 7.68 -3.51 -7.73
CA TYR A 26 6.48 -2.74 -7.41
C TYR A 26 5.38 -2.90 -8.47
N GLU A 27 5.76 -2.84 -9.74
CA GLU A 27 4.86 -3.11 -10.87
C GLU A 27 4.32 -4.54 -10.85
N LEU A 28 5.14 -5.51 -10.41
CA LEU A 28 4.70 -6.89 -10.25
C LEU A 28 3.59 -7.03 -9.20
N VAL A 29 3.67 -6.31 -8.07
CA VAL A 29 2.58 -6.27 -7.08
C VAL A 29 1.31 -5.67 -7.68
N THR A 30 1.44 -4.57 -8.44
CA THR A 30 0.31 -3.94 -9.14
C THR A 30 -0.34 -4.91 -10.13
N SER A 31 0.45 -5.70 -10.86
CA SER A 31 -0.04 -6.74 -11.76
C SER A 31 -0.81 -7.84 -11.03
N PHE A 32 -0.28 -8.34 -9.90
CA PHE A 32 -1.03 -9.30 -9.07
C PHE A 32 -2.37 -8.71 -8.58
N ILE A 33 -2.41 -7.42 -8.24
CA ILE A 33 -3.65 -6.74 -7.83
C ILE A 33 -4.65 -6.74 -8.98
N TYR A 34 -4.19 -6.45 -10.19
CA TYR A 34 -5.01 -6.44 -11.39
C TYR A 34 -5.66 -7.81 -11.68
N VAL A 35 -5.00 -8.90 -11.29
CA VAL A 35 -5.55 -10.27 -11.38
C VAL A 35 -6.47 -10.62 -10.20
N ALA A 36 -6.04 -10.37 -8.96
CA ALA A 36 -6.75 -10.79 -7.76
C ALA A 36 -8.09 -10.07 -7.57
N LYS A 37 -8.16 -8.78 -7.94
CA LYS A 37 -9.35 -7.94 -7.78
C LYS A 37 -10.57 -8.44 -8.57
N PRO A 38 -10.51 -8.65 -9.90
CA PRO A 38 -11.64 -9.18 -10.65
C PRO A 38 -12.01 -10.60 -10.22
N LEU A 39 -11.02 -11.46 -9.91
CA LEU A 39 -11.28 -12.80 -9.40
C LEU A 39 -12.06 -12.79 -8.08
N SER A 40 -11.78 -11.84 -7.20
CA SER A 40 -12.51 -11.67 -5.95
C SER A 40 -13.99 -11.33 -6.19
N GLY A 41 -14.26 -10.43 -7.15
CA GLY A 41 -15.64 -10.09 -7.55
C GLY A 41 -16.36 -11.24 -8.25
N GLN A 42 -15.65 -11.98 -9.11
CA GLN A 42 -16.19 -13.19 -9.74
C GLN A 42 -16.55 -14.23 -8.69
N ARG A 43 -15.66 -14.48 -7.72
CA ARG A 43 -15.89 -15.46 -6.66
C ARG A 43 -17.12 -15.11 -5.83
N GLU A 44 -17.33 -13.85 -5.47
CA GLU A 44 -18.55 -13.42 -4.76
C GLU A 44 -19.81 -13.69 -5.58
N THR A 45 -19.76 -13.43 -6.89
CA THR A 45 -20.88 -13.69 -7.81
C THR A 45 -21.17 -15.20 -7.94
N THR A 46 -20.14 -16.01 -8.17
CA THR A 46 -20.25 -17.48 -8.23
C THR A 46 -20.76 -18.06 -6.92
N GLN A 47 -20.37 -17.48 -5.78
CA GLN A 47 -20.83 -17.92 -4.46
C GLN A 47 -22.34 -17.67 -4.28
N ARG A 48 -22.84 -16.53 -4.78
CA ARG A 48 -24.28 -16.22 -4.77
C ARG A 48 -25.06 -17.17 -5.67
N GLN A 49 -24.54 -17.45 -6.88
CA GLN A 49 -25.13 -18.43 -7.80
C GLN A 49 -25.22 -19.82 -7.17
N LEU A 50 -24.14 -20.30 -6.55
CA LEU A 50 -24.12 -21.59 -5.86
C LEU A 50 -25.21 -21.69 -4.78
N ASN A 51 -25.46 -20.60 -4.05
CA ASN A 51 -26.47 -20.58 -2.99
C ASN A 51 -27.91 -20.65 -3.52
N VAL A 52 -28.14 -20.19 -4.77
CA VAL A 52 -29.43 -20.33 -5.46
C VAL A 52 -29.58 -21.76 -5.99
N GLU A 53 -28.59 -22.26 -6.72
CA GLU A 53 -28.65 -23.58 -7.38
C GLU A 53 -28.74 -24.73 -6.38
N LYS A 54 -28.12 -24.60 -5.20
CA LYS A 54 -28.27 -25.58 -4.12
C LYS A 54 -29.73 -25.79 -3.69
N LYS A 55 -30.58 -24.76 -3.80
CA LYS A 55 -32.02 -24.85 -3.48
C LYS A 55 -32.82 -25.52 -4.59
N LEU A 56 -32.33 -25.46 -5.82
CA LEU A 56 -32.93 -26.07 -7.00
C LEU A 56 -32.49 -27.53 -7.20
N SER A 57 -31.50 -27.99 -6.42
CA SER A 57 -31.00 -29.37 -6.40
C SER A 57 -30.37 -29.87 -7.72
N ASP A 58 -29.89 -28.97 -8.58
CA ASP A 58 -29.12 -29.36 -9.77
C ASP A 58 -27.66 -29.71 -9.39
N VAL A 59 -27.40 -31.02 -9.28
CA VAL A 59 -26.11 -31.55 -8.81
C VAL A 59 -24.95 -31.18 -9.74
N LEU A 60 -25.15 -31.22 -11.07
CA LEU A 60 -24.08 -30.97 -12.04
C LEU A 60 -23.65 -29.49 -12.03
N ILE A 61 -24.62 -28.57 -11.97
CA ILE A 61 -24.35 -27.14 -11.89
C ILE A 61 -23.67 -26.81 -10.55
N VAL A 62 -24.17 -27.38 -9.45
CA VAL A 62 -23.59 -27.19 -8.11
C VAL A 62 -22.13 -27.61 -8.05
N ASP A 63 -21.76 -28.75 -8.63
CA ASP A 63 -20.38 -29.24 -8.61
C ASP A 63 -19.45 -28.42 -9.51
N SER A 64 -19.92 -27.98 -10.68
CA SER A 64 -19.20 -27.04 -11.54
C SER A 64 -18.89 -25.72 -10.80
N LEU A 65 -19.90 -25.13 -10.15
CA LEU A 65 -19.75 -23.88 -9.38
C LEU A 65 -18.77 -24.04 -8.20
N LYS A 66 -18.80 -25.17 -7.48
CA LYS A 66 -17.81 -25.47 -6.42
C LYS A 66 -16.39 -25.52 -6.97
N LYS A 67 -16.19 -26.14 -8.15
CA LYS A 67 -14.87 -26.21 -8.79
C LYS A 67 -14.35 -24.82 -9.17
N ILE A 68 -15.21 -23.97 -9.73
CA ILE A 68 -14.87 -22.57 -10.03
C ILE A 68 -14.51 -21.80 -8.75
N LEU A 69 -15.26 -21.98 -7.67
CA LEU A 69 -14.97 -21.34 -6.38
C LEU A 69 -13.64 -21.78 -5.78
N ALA A 70 -13.30 -23.07 -5.90
CA ALA A 70 -12.02 -23.60 -5.43
C ALA A 70 -10.85 -23.00 -6.24
N LEU A 71 -10.93 -23.05 -7.58
CA LEU A 71 -9.88 -22.52 -8.45
C LEU A 71 -9.68 -21.01 -8.29
N THR A 72 -10.78 -20.24 -8.23
CA THR A 72 -10.70 -18.79 -8.00
C THR A 72 -10.11 -18.47 -6.63
N HIS A 73 -10.44 -19.25 -5.59
CA HIS A 73 -9.85 -19.08 -4.26
C HIS A 73 -8.35 -19.36 -4.23
N GLU A 74 -7.90 -20.42 -4.91
CA GLU A 74 -6.48 -20.76 -5.02
C GLU A 74 -5.69 -19.64 -5.71
N ASN A 75 -6.20 -19.13 -6.84
CA ASN A 75 -5.55 -18.04 -7.59
C ASN A 75 -5.48 -16.73 -6.80
N ILE A 76 -6.54 -16.37 -6.06
CA ILE A 76 -6.54 -15.20 -5.16
C ILE A 76 -5.47 -15.41 -4.07
N THR A 77 -5.48 -16.59 -3.43
CA THR A 77 -4.55 -16.91 -2.34
C THR A 77 -3.09 -16.86 -2.81
N TYR A 78 -2.79 -17.43 -3.98
CA TYR A 78 -1.45 -17.37 -4.58
C TYR A 78 -1.02 -15.94 -4.88
N SER A 79 -1.92 -15.12 -5.44
CA SER A 79 -1.65 -13.72 -5.74
C SER A 79 -1.35 -12.93 -4.47
N GLU A 80 -2.17 -13.07 -3.43
CA GLU A 80 -1.97 -12.39 -2.15
C GLU A 80 -0.69 -12.84 -1.44
N GLN A 81 -0.36 -14.13 -1.49
CA GLN A 81 0.91 -14.64 -0.95
C GLN A 81 2.11 -14.06 -1.69
N SER A 82 2.04 -13.94 -3.02
CA SER A 82 3.10 -13.36 -3.84
C SER A 82 3.28 -11.87 -3.53
N MET A 83 2.19 -11.11 -3.41
CA MET A 83 2.21 -9.72 -2.96
C MET A 83 2.89 -9.58 -1.58
N ARG A 84 2.52 -10.45 -0.62
CA ARG A 84 3.13 -10.43 0.73
C ARG A 84 4.62 -10.72 0.71
N LYS A 85 5.06 -11.70 -0.08
CA LYS A 85 6.49 -12.05 -0.23
C LYS A 85 7.30 -10.89 -0.80
N ILE A 86 6.79 -10.23 -1.83
CA ILE A 86 7.44 -9.06 -2.43
C ILE A 86 7.50 -7.91 -1.42
N PHE A 87 6.41 -7.66 -0.70
CA PHE A 87 6.36 -6.65 0.34
C PHE A 87 7.41 -6.90 1.44
N THR A 88 7.47 -8.11 2.00
CA THR A 88 8.44 -8.44 3.06
C THR A 88 9.88 -8.45 2.55
N GLY A 89 10.11 -8.93 1.33
CA GLY A 89 11.45 -9.11 0.77
C GLY A 89 12.08 -7.83 0.23
N LEU A 90 11.28 -6.81 -0.09
CA LEU A 90 11.78 -5.62 -0.79
C LEU A 90 11.32 -4.31 -0.15
N PHE A 91 10.00 -4.15 0.04
CA PHE A 91 9.45 -2.90 0.56
C PHE A 91 10.04 -2.57 1.94
N MET A 92 10.18 -3.58 2.81
CA MET A 92 10.75 -3.42 4.15
C MET A 92 12.23 -2.99 4.17
N HIS A 93 12.95 -3.15 3.06
CA HIS A 93 14.32 -2.67 2.93
C HIS A 93 14.35 -1.29 2.29
N HIS A 94 13.55 -1.08 1.24
CA HIS A 94 13.59 0.14 0.43
C HIS A 94 12.92 1.36 1.10
N TYR A 95 12.00 1.18 2.05
CA TYR A 95 11.37 2.33 2.73
C TYR A 95 12.35 3.09 3.66
N ARG A 96 13.52 2.51 3.97
CA ARG A 96 14.61 3.16 4.72
C ARG A 96 15.90 3.22 3.90
N ASP A 97 15.79 3.19 2.58
CA ASP A 97 16.95 3.31 1.72
C ASP A 97 17.69 4.62 1.98
N ILE A 98 18.99 4.67 1.71
CA ILE A 98 19.75 5.92 1.81
C ILE A 98 19.29 6.89 0.72
N ASP A 99 18.88 6.37 -0.45
CA ASP A 99 18.40 7.16 -1.57
C ASP A 99 16.93 7.61 -1.39
N PRO A 100 16.66 8.92 -1.34
CA PRO A 100 15.29 9.44 -1.23
C PRO A 100 14.40 9.12 -2.43
N GLU A 101 14.96 8.93 -3.62
CA GLU A 101 14.16 8.62 -4.81
C GLU A 101 13.55 7.21 -4.71
N THR A 102 14.34 6.24 -4.27
CA THR A 102 13.91 4.89 -3.93
C THR A 102 12.82 4.90 -2.85
N GLN A 103 13.03 5.67 -1.76
CA GLN A 103 12.01 5.81 -0.71
C GLN A 103 10.70 6.40 -1.24
N MET A 104 10.77 7.47 -2.06
CA MET A 104 9.58 8.08 -2.66
C MET A 104 8.82 7.11 -3.55
N SER A 105 9.52 6.35 -4.40
CA SER A 105 8.92 5.35 -5.28
C SER A 105 8.19 4.25 -4.50
N CYS A 106 8.85 3.77 -3.44
CA CYS A 106 8.32 2.78 -2.51
C CYS A 106 7.01 3.29 -1.84
N VAL A 107 7.03 4.49 -1.27
CA VAL A 107 5.88 5.10 -0.60
C VAL A 107 4.69 5.31 -1.56
N LYS A 108 4.96 5.83 -2.77
CA LYS A 108 3.93 6.00 -3.80
C LYS A 108 3.26 4.67 -4.16
N SER A 109 4.07 3.63 -4.37
CA SER A 109 3.57 2.29 -4.72
C SER A 109 2.68 1.72 -3.62
N LEU A 110 3.07 1.85 -2.34
CA LEU A 110 2.21 1.44 -1.23
C LEU A 110 0.87 2.18 -1.21
N GLY A 111 0.88 3.51 -1.41
CA GLY A 111 -0.36 4.29 -1.51
C GLY A 111 -1.31 3.74 -2.59
N ILE A 112 -0.77 3.45 -3.78
CA ILE A 112 -1.51 2.85 -4.89
C ILE A 112 -2.09 1.49 -4.50
N TRP A 113 -1.32 0.62 -3.85
CA TRP A 113 -1.78 -0.72 -3.47
C TRP A 113 -2.91 -0.69 -2.45
N VAL A 114 -2.82 0.18 -1.44
CA VAL A 114 -3.86 0.34 -0.42
C VAL A 114 -5.18 0.77 -1.06
N VAL A 115 -5.13 1.73 -1.99
CA VAL A 115 -6.32 2.17 -2.73
C VAL A 115 -6.86 1.09 -3.67
N SER A 116 -5.95 0.37 -4.34
CA SER A 116 -6.32 -0.56 -5.42
C SER A 116 -6.89 -1.88 -4.90
N TYR A 117 -6.36 -2.37 -3.77
CA TYR A 117 -6.69 -3.66 -3.18
C TYR A 117 -6.78 -3.58 -1.64
N PRO A 118 -7.79 -2.86 -1.10
CA PRO A 118 -7.89 -2.55 0.33
C PRO A 118 -8.12 -3.78 1.21
N THR A 119 -8.71 -4.86 0.69
CA THR A 119 -8.91 -6.12 1.44
C THR A 119 -7.62 -6.68 2.01
N LEU A 120 -6.51 -6.51 1.30
CA LEU A 120 -5.18 -6.92 1.75
C LEU A 120 -4.40 -5.77 2.37
N PHE A 121 -4.31 -4.62 1.68
CA PHE A 121 -3.35 -3.57 2.03
C PHE A 121 -3.87 -2.52 3.02
N LEU A 122 -5.19 -2.38 3.22
CA LEU A 122 -5.77 -1.48 4.23
C LEU A 122 -5.71 -2.12 5.62
N GLN A 123 -4.51 -2.50 6.05
CA GLN A 123 -4.22 -3.09 7.35
C GLN A 123 -3.06 -2.36 8.00
N TYR A 124 -3.08 -2.24 9.33
CA TYR A 124 -2.05 -1.53 10.10
C TYR A 124 -0.61 -1.96 9.75
N ILE A 125 -0.41 -3.26 9.52
CA ILE A 125 0.89 -3.84 9.18
C ILE A 125 1.52 -3.18 7.94
N TYR A 126 0.72 -2.63 7.03
CA TYR A 126 1.14 -1.87 5.85
C TYR A 126 1.08 -0.36 6.08
N LEU A 127 0.01 0.14 6.70
CA LEU A 127 -0.21 1.59 6.87
C LEU A 127 0.82 2.26 7.79
N LYS A 128 1.39 1.53 8.76
CA LYS A 128 2.43 2.08 9.65
C LYS A 128 3.62 2.68 8.89
N TYR A 129 3.93 2.17 7.70
CA TYR A 129 5.05 2.67 6.88
C TYR A 129 4.77 4.05 6.28
N LEU A 130 3.52 4.34 5.88
CA LEU A 130 3.11 5.70 5.51
C LEU A 130 3.24 6.65 6.71
N GLY A 131 2.92 6.17 7.91
CA GLY A 131 3.08 6.94 9.14
C GLY A 131 4.51 7.27 9.52
N TRP A 132 5.41 6.28 9.40
CA TRP A 132 6.82 6.49 9.69
C TRP A 132 7.46 7.46 8.69
N THR A 133 7.10 7.37 7.40
CA THR A 133 7.67 8.20 6.33
C THR A 133 7.15 9.65 6.32
N LEU A 134 6.10 9.97 7.08
CA LEU A 134 5.70 11.37 7.32
C LEU A 134 6.74 12.18 8.11
N ASN A 135 7.54 11.51 8.93
CA ASN A 135 8.61 12.14 9.71
C ASN A 135 9.97 11.97 9.02
N ASP A 136 9.98 11.66 7.72
CA ASP A 136 11.23 11.48 6.99
C ASP A 136 12.03 12.79 6.89
N LYS A 137 13.36 12.68 6.87
CA LYS A 137 14.27 13.82 6.73
C LYS A 137 14.09 14.50 5.37
N ASN A 138 13.79 13.73 4.33
CA ASN A 138 13.59 14.22 2.98
C ASN A 138 12.15 14.72 2.75
N ALA A 139 12.02 15.96 2.27
CA ALA A 139 10.71 16.58 2.02
C ALA A 139 9.89 15.88 0.91
N GLY A 140 10.55 15.32 -0.10
CA GLY A 140 9.90 14.57 -1.18
C GLY A 140 9.25 13.27 -0.68
N VAL A 141 9.92 12.58 0.24
CA VAL A 141 9.39 11.37 0.89
C VAL A 141 8.18 11.71 1.73
N ARG A 142 8.26 12.76 2.57
CA ARG A 142 7.10 13.25 3.33
C ARG A 142 5.92 13.56 2.40
N ARG A 143 6.16 14.30 1.31
CA ARG A 143 5.16 14.65 0.30
C ARG A 143 4.52 13.42 -0.33
N ALA A 144 5.29 12.40 -0.66
CA ALA A 144 4.76 11.14 -1.19
C ALA A 144 3.81 10.46 -0.19
N SER A 145 4.15 10.46 1.11
CA SER A 145 3.30 9.88 2.17
C SER A 145 2.00 10.64 2.31
N ILE A 146 2.04 11.98 2.25
CA ILE A 146 0.85 12.84 2.33
C ILE A 146 -0.09 12.55 1.15
N LEU A 147 0.43 12.52 -0.08
CA LEU A 147 -0.38 12.21 -1.27
C LEU A 147 -1.01 10.82 -1.19
N ALA A 148 -0.25 9.83 -0.73
CA ALA A 148 -0.77 8.48 -0.50
C ALA A 148 -1.93 8.50 0.50
N LEU A 149 -1.77 9.21 1.64
CA LEU A 149 -2.82 9.32 2.66
C LEU A 149 -4.04 10.13 2.16
N GLN A 150 -3.84 11.22 1.43
CA GLN A 150 -4.93 11.99 0.81
C GLN A 150 -5.77 11.12 -0.12
N SER A 151 -5.13 10.31 -0.97
CA SER A 151 -5.83 9.40 -1.87
C SER A 151 -6.69 8.36 -1.15
N LEU A 152 -6.32 8.00 0.09
CA LEU A 152 -7.12 7.11 0.93
C LEU A 152 -8.33 7.84 1.53
N LEU A 153 -8.13 9.07 2.00
CA LEU A 153 -9.21 9.87 2.58
C LEU A 153 -10.27 10.25 1.54
N GLU A 154 -9.86 10.60 0.32
CA GLU A 154 -10.77 10.99 -0.77
C GLU A 154 -11.64 9.83 -1.29
N ARG A 155 -11.18 8.59 -1.16
CA ARG A 155 -11.92 7.40 -1.64
C ARG A 155 -12.84 6.77 -0.59
N ASP A 156 -13.20 7.50 0.45
CA ASP A 156 -13.98 6.98 1.57
C ASP A 156 -13.33 5.72 2.20
N ALA A 157 -11.99 5.63 2.26
CA ALA A 157 -11.33 4.52 2.94
C ALA A 157 -11.72 4.43 4.42
N LEU A 158 -12.12 5.55 5.02
CA LEU A 158 -12.76 5.65 6.34
C LEU A 158 -14.11 4.91 6.41
N SER A 159 -14.94 4.97 5.35
CA SER A 159 -16.17 4.17 5.26
C SER A 159 -15.83 2.68 5.06
N MET A 160 -14.82 2.37 4.25
CA MET A 160 -14.36 1.00 4.01
C MET A 160 -13.78 0.33 5.25
N LEU A 161 -12.98 1.05 6.05
CA LEU A 161 -12.49 0.63 7.38
C LEU A 161 -13.65 0.36 8.35
N LYS A 162 -14.72 1.16 8.28
CA LYS A 162 -15.95 0.95 9.07
C LYS A 162 -16.75 -0.25 8.58
N THR A 163 -16.86 -0.51 7.27
CA THR A 163 -17.55 -1.70 6.72
C THR A 163 -16.76 -3.00 6.83
N ASN A 164 -15.42 -2.96 6.81
CA ASN A 164 -14.60 -4.15 7.06
C ASN A 164 -14.73 -4.66 8.51
N LYS A 165 -15.22 -3.83 9.45
CA LYS A 165 -15.65 -4.28 10.79
C LYS A 165 -16.77 -5.34 10.74
N VAL A 166 -17.55 -5.39 9.65
CA VAL A 166 -18.74 -6.26 9.55
C VAL A 166 -18.44 -7.59 8.84
N LYS A 167 -17.44 -7.65 7.96
CA LYS A 167 -17.12 -8.85 7.15
C LYS A 167 -16.07 -9.76 7.78
N ILE A 168 -15.24 -9.25 8.69
CA ILE A 168 -14.16 -10.02 9.33
C ILE A 168 -14.61 -10.32 10.75
N GLY A 169 -15.18 -11.50 10.99
CA GLY A 169 -15.39 -12.01 12.34
C GLY A 169 -14.04 -12.27 13.01
N ALA A 170 -13.40 -11.22 13.55
CA ALA A 170 -12.11 -11.30 14.23
C ALA A 170 -12.02 -10.25 15.35
N THR A 171 -12.28 -10.74 16.57
CA THR A 171 -11.49 -10.57 17.81
C THR A 171 -10.91 -9.19 18.13
N GLU A 172 -11.33 -8.61 19.26
CA GLU A 172 -10.76 -7.56 20.15
C GLU A 172 -9.66 -6.57 19.67
N GLU A 173 -8.73 -6.96 18.81
CA GLU A 173 -7.62 -6.17 18.26
C GLU A 173 -8.08 -5.08 17.26
N VAL A 174 -9.16 -5.30 16.51
CA VAL A 174 -9.71 -4.28 15.58
C VAL A 174 -10.43 -3.15 16.33
N ASN A 175 -11.08 -3.46 17.46
CA ASN A 175 -11.78 -2.48 18.30
C ASN A 175 -10.80 -1.55 19.04
N THR A 176 -9.59 -2.02 19.35
CA THR A 176 -8.52 -1.19 19.92
C THR A 176 -7.75 -0.39 18.86
N MET A 177 -7.82 -0.78 17.57
CA MET A 177 -7.12 -0.12 16.47
C MET A 177 -7.84 1.07 15.85
N ALA A 178 -9.17 1.08 15.74
CA ALA A 178 -9.88 2.15 15.05
C ALA A 178 -9.65 3.56 15.64
N PRO A 179 -9.71 3.76 16.98
CA PRO A 179 -9.38 5.06 17.60
C PRO A 179 -7.89 5.38 17.49
N ARG A 180 -7.01 4.37 17.41
CA ARG A 180 -5.57 4.55 17.20
C ARG A 180 -5.25 4.96 15.77
N LEU A 181 -5.93 4.43 14.77
CA LEU A 181 -5.81 4.83 13.37
C LEU A 181 -6.35 6.24 13.15
N GLU A 182 -7.49 6.60 13.74
CA GLU A 182 -8.00 7.98 13.73
C GLU A 182 -7.04 8.92 14.46
N ALA A 183 -6.58 8.60 15.67
CA ALA A 183 -5.62 9.42 16.39
C ALA A 183 -4.22 9.47 15.75
N ILE A 184 -3.86 8.45 14.96
CA ILE A 184 -2.64 8.43 14.15
C ILE A 184 -2.86 9.33 12.94
N VAL A 185 -3.96 9.21 12.19
CA VAL A 185 -4.28 10.07 11.05
C VAL A 185 -4.43 11.53 11.48
N GLU A 186 -5.06 11.81 12.62
CA GLU A 186 -5.16 13.16 13.21
C GLU A 186 -3.79 13.69 13.64
N ARG A 187 -2.98 12.93 14.39
CA ARG A 187 -1.60 13.35 14.72
C ARG A 187 -0.70 13.49 13.50
N MET A 188 -0.93 12.69 12.46
CA MET A 188 -0.23 12.76 11.19
C MET A 188 -0.61 14.04 10.43
N LEU A 189 -1.88 14.43 10.45
CA LEU A 189 -2.36 15.69 9.87
C LEU A 189 -1.85 16.89 10.66
N GLU A 190 -1.92 16.88 12.00
CA GLU A 190 -1.41 17.96 12.86
C GLU A 190 0.10 18.19 12.67
N ASN A 191 0.91 17.13 12.67
CA ASN A 191 2.36 17.23 12.42
C ASN A 191 2.68 17.68 10.99
N PHE A 192 1.84 17.32 10.01
CA PHE A 192 1.97 17.79 8.64
C PHE A 192 1.72 19.29 8.52
N PHE A 193 0.62 19.80 9.10
CA PHE A 193 0.32 21.23 9.11
C PHE A 193 1.42 22.02 9.82
N TYR A 194 1.87 21.53 10.98
CA TYR A 194 2.95 22.15 11.75
C TYR A 194 4.27 22.27 10.96
N ASN A 195 4.72 21.20 10.31
CA ASN A 195 5.97 21.22 9.55
C ASN A 195 5.86 22.02 8.25
N THR A 196 4.70 21.99 7.58
CA THR A 196 4.47 22.77 6.35
C THR A 196 4.46 24.28 6.63
N GLU A 197 3.88 24.68 7.77
CA GLU A 197 3.88 26.07 8.22
C GLU A 197 5.29 26.54 8.58
N LYS A 198 6.09 25.68 9.23
CA LYS A 198 7.50 25.95 9.52
C LYS A 198 8.36 26.10 8.27
N ASP A 199 8.16 25.23 7.27
CA ASP A 199 8.88 25.28 5.98
C ASP A 199 8.49 26.54 5.16
N MET A 200 7.21 26.94 5.16
CA MET A 200 6.76 28.21 4.57
C MET A 200 7.35 29.43 5.28
N GLN A 201 7.42 29.41 6.62
CA GLN A 201 8.00 30.51 7.39
C GLN A 201 9.50 30.64 7.14
N ALA A 202 10.23 29.51 7.04
CA ALA A 202 11.64 29.50 6.68
C ALA A 202 11.88 30.07 5.27
N THR A 203 11.01 29.75 4.31
CA THR A 203 11.08 30.27 2.94
C THR A 203 10.79 31.77 2.88
N ARG A 204 9.79 32.26 3.62
CA ARG A 204 9.51 33.71 3.77
C ARG A 204 10.66 34.47 4.39
N ASN A 205 11.25 33.93 5.46
CA ASN A 205 12.37 34.58 6.15
C ASN A 205 13.62 34.66 5.25
N ASN A 206 13.90 33.61 4.48
CA ASN A 206 14.98 33.65 3.49
C ASN A 206 14.71 34.63 2.35
N ALA A 207 13.47 34.73 1.86
CA ALA A 207 13.10 35.71 0.83
C ALA A 207 13.25 37.16 1.32
N MET A 208 12.91 37.44 2.59
CA MET A 208 13.10 38.76 3.22
C MET A 208 14.57 39.07 3.53
N ALA A 209 15.42 38.06 3.77
CA ALA A 209 16.84 38.26 3.99
C ALA A 209 17.63 38.52 2.69
N MET A 210 17.04 38.23 1.52
CA MET A 210 17.62 38.45 0.20
C MET A 210 17.16 39.74 -0.48
N SER A 211 16.22 40.49 0.12
CA SER A 211 15.76 41.81 -0.31
C SER A 211 16.43 42.93 0.49
#